data_AF-A0A926PYB6-F1
#
_entry.id   AF-A0A926PYB6-F1
#
_cell.length_a   1.000
_cell.length_b   1.000
_cell.length_c   1.000
_cell.angle_alpha   90.00
_cell.angle_beta   90.00
_cell.angle_gamma   90.00
#
_symmetry.space_group_name_H-M   'P 1'
#
loop_
_entity.id
_entity.type
_entity.pdbx_description
1 polymer ?
#
loop_
_entity_poly.entity_id
_entity_poly.type
_entity_poly.pdbx_seq_one_letter_code
_entity_poly.pdbx_strand_id
1 'polypeptide(L)'
;MNDITGTWLGTYWQDGNPTRFEATFVQGGNTLSGRILDDGMLGEAQVTGDLVGRRIQFTKQYLTSSPQPIQYQGTLSEDGNTMSGKWNIGRRYSGSWEAHRNDNDLMASLQARLTKSIPVGADR
;
A
#
# COMPACT_ATOMS: atom_id res chain seq x y z
N MET A 1 -7.65 14.41 8.77
CA MET A 1 -7.95 13.36 7.76
C MET A 1 -6.62 12.68 7.50
N ASN A 2 -6.52 11.37 7.72
CA ASN A 2 -5.24 10.67 7.58
C ASN A 2 -4.96 10.50 6.10
N ASP A 3 -4.04 11.32 5.60
CA ASP A 3 -3.48 11.20 4.27
C ASP A 3 -2.79 9.83 4.14
N ILE A 4 -3.09 9.10 3.06
CA ILE A 4 -2.49 7.79 2.79
C ILE A 4 -1.26 7.87 1.88
N THR A 5 -0.79 9.07 1.57
CA THR A 5 0.42 9.31 0.79
C THR A 5 1.63 8.60 1.43
N GLY A 6 2.42 7.94 0.58
CA GLY A 6 3.60 7.18 0.97
C GLY A 6 3.58 5.74 0.49
N THR A 7 4.50 4.95 1.03
CA THR A 7 4.69 3.55 0.65
C THR A 7 3.86 2.62 1.51
N TRP A 8 3.30 1.60 0.88
CA TRP A 8 2.48 0.57 1.50
C TRP A 8 2.94 -0.80 1.03
N LEU A 9 2.95 -1.76 1.94
CA LEU A 9 3.22 -3.16 1.63
C LEU A 9 1.92 -3.93 1.78
N GLY A 10 1.58 -4.73 0.79
CA GLY A 10 0.31 -5.43 0.77
C GLY A 10 0.41 -6.86 0.27
N THR A 11 -0.70 -7.55 0.43
CA THR A 11 -0.94 -8.88 -0.11
C THR A 11 -2.35 -8.94 -0.64
N TYR A 12 -2.53 -9.54 -1.81
CA TYR A 12 -3.85 -9.94 -2.30
C TYR A 12 -3.90 -11.45 -2.48
N TRP A 13 -5.09 -12.01 -2.39
CA TRP A 13 -5.32 -13.44 -2.54
C TRP A 13 -6.19 -13.72 -3.75
N GLN A 14 -5.76 -14.62 -4.62
CA GLN A 14 -6.58 -15.19 -5.69
C GLN A 14 -6.76 -16.67 -5.43
N ASP A 15 -8.00 -17.12 -5.24
CA ASP A 15 -8.31 -18.53 -4.93
C ASP A 15 -7.48 -19.08 -3.75
N GLY A 16 -7.25 -18.23 -2.74
CA GLY A 16 -6.43 -18.54 -1.55
C GLY A 16 -4.92 -18.40 -1.73
N ASN A 17 -4.42 -18.17 -2.94
CA ASN A 17 -2.99 -17.99 -3.21
C ASN A 17 -2.56 -16.53 -2.97
N PRO A 18 -1.62 -16.25 -2.05
CA PRO A 18 -1.17 -14.90 -1.78
C PRO A 18 -0.21 -14.39 -2.86
N THR A 19 -0.29 -13.09 -3.16
CA THR A 19 0.71 -12.37 -3.94
C THR A 19 0.99 -11.04 -3.25
N ARG A 20 2.26 -10.77 -2.98
CA ARG A 20 2.69 -9.53 -2.33
C ARG A 20 2.85 -8.41 -3.35
N PHE A 21 2.70 -7.19 -2.87
CA PHE A 21 2.94 -6.00 -3.66
C PHE A 21 3.48 -4.86 -2.81
N GLU A 22 4.21 -3.96 -3.45
CA GLU A 22 4.54 -2.63 -2.92
C GLU A 22 3.71 -1.59 -3.67
N ALA A 23 3.16 -0.63 -2.95
CA ALA A 23 2.43 0.49 -3.52
C ALA A 23 3.01 1.81 -3.06
N THR A 24 3.06 2.80 -3.96
CA THR A 24 3.29 4.20 -3.59
C THR A 24 2.05 4.99 -3.95
N PHE A 25 1.40 5.56 -2.95
CA PHE A 25 0.21 6.39 -3.13
C PHE A 25 0.53 7.87 -2.97
N VAL A 26 -0.21 8.68 -3.72
CA VAL A 26 -0.24 10.14 -3.61
C VAL A 26 -1.71 10.56 -3.58
N GLN A 27 -2.11 11.20 -2.50
CA GLN A 27 -3.47 11.69 -2.30
C GLN A 27 -3.53 13.22 -2.50
N GLY A 28 -4.47 13.66 -3.33
CA GLY A 28 -4.81 15.06 -3.54
C GLY A 28 -6.28 15.30 -3.22
N GLY A 29 -6.59 15.82 -2.02
CA GLY A 29 -7.96 15.91 -1.55
C GLY A 29 -8.61 14.52 -1.46
N ASN A 30 -9.69 14.29 -2.21
CA ASN A 30 -10.33 12.97 -2.30
C ASN A 30 -9.74 12.09 -3.40
N THR A 31 -8.88 12.62 -4.28
CA THR A 31 -8.30 11.86 -5.39
C THR A 31 -7.07 11.08 -4.94
N LEU A 32 -6.91 9.89 -5.50
CA LEU A 32 -5.80 8.98 -5.24
C LEU A 32 -5.13 8.60 -6.57
N SER A 33 -3.81 8.67 -6.58
CA SER A 33 -2.98 8.16 -7.69
C SER A 33 -1.80 7.38 -7.13
N GLY A 34 -1.15 6.57 -7.96
CA GLY A 34 0.02 5.83 -7.50
C GLY A 34 0.58 4.80 -8.47
N ARG A 35 1.54 4.04 -7.95
CA ARG A 35 2.14 2.87 -8.60
C ARG A 35 2.01 1.66 -7.69
N ILE A 36 1.85 0.49 -8.29
CA ILE A 36 1.93 -0.81 -7.62
C ILE A 36 2.93 -1.67 -8.36
N LEU A 37 3.81 -2.34 -7.63
CA LEU A 37 4.69 -3.38 -8.13
C LEU A 37 4.33 -4.70 -7.45
N ASP A 38 3.85 -5.68 -8.21
CA ASP A 38 3.59 -7.01 -7.66
C ASP A 38 4.81 -7.91 -7.79
N ASP A 39 4.95 -8.81 -6.82
CA ASP A 39 5.93 -9.88 -6.92
C ASP A 39 5.63 -10.78 -8.13
N GLY A 40 6.69 -11.12 -8.88
CA GLY A 40 6.61 -12.02 -10.03
C GLY A 40 6.52 -11.31 -11.38
N MET A 41 5.82 -11.93 -12.33
CA MET A 41 5.84 -11.51 -13.74
C MET A 41 4.82 -10.41 -14.10
N LEU A 42 3.97 -10.01 -13.17
CA LEU A 42 2.90 -9.02 -13.42
C LEU A 42 3.46 -7.60 -13.52
N GLY A 43 4.54 -7.30 -12.79
CA GLY A 43 5.32 -6.08 -12.94
C GLY A 43 4.58 -4.83 -12.44
N GLU A 44 4.93 -3.69 -13.03
CA GLU A 44 4.44 -2.38 -12.60
C GLU A 44 3.03 -2.08 -13.15
N ALA A 45 2.20 -1.50 -12.28
CA ALA A 45 0.88 -1.00 -12.57
C ALA A 45 0.71 0.44 -12.11
N GLN A 46 -0.15 1.18 -12.80
CA GLN A 46 -0.64 2.49 -12.35
C GLN A 46 -1.92 2.33 -11.55
N VAL A 47 -2.14 3.25 -10.61
CA VAL A 47 -3.34 3.34 -9.78
C VAL A 47 -3.99 4.71 -9.94
N THR A 48 -5.31 4.71 -10.07
CA THR A 48 -6.17 5.91 -10.02
C THR A 48 -7.45 5.61 -9.27
N GLY A 49 -7.89 6.50 -8.38
CA GLY A 49 -9.08 6.29 -7.57
C GLY A 49 -9.39 7.44 -6.62
N ASP A 50 -10.04 7.10 -5.51
CA ASP A 50 -10.49 8.04 -4.49
C ASP A 50 -10.46 7.45 -3.07
N LEU A 51 -10.35 8.35 -2.10
CA LEU A 51 -10.50 8.09 -0.68
C LEU A 51 -11.50 9.10 -0.10
N VAL A 52 -12.67 8.60 0.31
CA VAL A 52 -13.73 9.42 0.93
C VAL A 52 -13.99 8.90 2.35
N GLY A 53 -13.67 9.73 3.34
CA GLY A 53 -13.67 9.31 4.74
C GLY A 53 -12.64 8.20 4.96
N ARG A 54 -13.10 6.96 5.18
CA ARG A 54 -12.25 5.77 5.28
C ARG A 54 -12.44 4.79 4.12
N ARG A 55 -13.37 5.07 3.19
CA ARG A 55 -13.64 4.18 2.07
C ARG A 55 -12.65 4.50 0.95
N ILE A 56 -11.84 3.50 0.59
CA ILE A 56 -10.89 3.58 -0.51
C ILE A 56 -11.41 2.78 -1.70
N GLN A 57 -11.37 3.37 -2.89
CA GLN A 57 -11.68 2.69 -4.15
C GLN A 57 -10.66 3.10 -5.19
N PHE A 58 -10.08 2.15 -5.91
CA PHE A 58 -9.14 2.47 -6.98
C PHE A 58 -9.14 1.42 -8.08
N THR A 59 -8.70 1.85 -9.26
CA THR A 59 -8.45 0.97 -10.40
C THR A 59 -6.95 0.81 -10.57
N LYS A 60 -6.50 -0.45 -10.64
CA LYS A 60 -5.13 -0.82 -10.98
C LYS A 60 -5.07 -1.26 -12.43
N GLN A 61 -4.10 -0.75 -13.17
CA GLN A 61 -3.89 -1.06 -14.58
C GLN A 61 -2.41 -1.37 -14.83
N TYR A 62 -2.10 -2.58 -15.28
CA TYR A 62 -0.73 -2.93 -15.63
C TYR A 62 -0.24 -2.15 -16.84
N LEU A 63 1.05 -1.81 -16.84
CA LEU A 63 1.67 -1.09 -17.95
C LEU A 63 2.02 -1.99 -19.13
N THR A 64 2.37 -3.25 -18.86
CA THR A 64 2.91 -4.17 -19.89
C THR A 64 2.25 -5.54 -19.91
N SER A 65 1.86 -6.07 -18.76
CA SER A 65 1.48 -7.49 -18.62
C SER A 65 0.01 -7.81 -18.96
N SER A 66 -0.91 -6.87 -18.75
CA SER A 66 -2.33 -7.07 -19.06
C SER A 66 -3.07 -5.75 -19.31
N PRO A 67 -3.94 -5.69 -20.33
CA PRO A 67 -4.78 -4.51 -20.57
C PRO A 67 -6.04 -4.49 -19.68
N GLN A 68 -6.35 -5.53 -18.90
CA GLN A 68 -7.57 -5.54 -18.09
C GLN A 68 -7.43 -4.72 -16.80
N PRO A 69 -8.33 -3.74 -16.55
CA PRO A 69 -8.35 -3.00 -15.30
C PRO A 69 -8.84 -3.88 -14.15
N ILE A 70 -8.23 -3.70 -12.98
CA ILE A 70 -8.55 -4.41 -11.75
C ILE A 70 -9.15 -3.41 -10.77
N GLN A 71 -10.36 -3.70 -10.27
CA GLN A 71 -11.04 -2.82 -9.33
C GLN A 71 -10.75 -3.25 -7.91
N TYR A 72 -10.29 -2.31 -7.07
CA TYR A 72 -10.08 -2.49 -5.65
C TYR A 72 -11.07 -1.62 -4.87
N GLN A 73 -11.61 -2.19 -3.80
CA GLN A 73 -12.45 -1.49 -2.84
C GLN A 73 -12.03 -1.94 -1.44
N GLY A 74 -12.00 -1.02 -0.49
CA GLY A 74 -11.61 -1.33 0.88
C GLY A 74 -11.91 -0.22 1.87
N THR A 75 -11.36 -0.40 3.05
CA THR A 75 -11.51 0.51 4.18
C THR A 75 -10.15 0.73 4.83
N LEU A 76 -9.84 1.99 5.12
CA LEU A 76 -8.70 2.42 5.93
C LEU A 76 -9.04 2.25 7.42
N SER A 77 -8.09 1.76 8.22
CA SER A 77 -8.22 1.68 9.67
C SER A 77 -8.31 3.07 10.31
N GLU A 78 -8.78 3.14 11.55
CA GLU A 78 -8.93 4.40 12.28
C GLU A 78 -7.60 5.10 12.54
N ASP A 79 -6.53 4.33 12.76
CA ASP A 79 -5.16 4.84 12.92
C ASP A 79 -4.52 5.25 11.59
N GLY A 80 -5.12 4.89 10.45
CA GLY A 80 -4.59 5.19 9.11
C GLY A 80 -3.37 4.38 8.70
N ASN A 81 -3.02 3.31 9.41
CA ASN A 81 -1.81 2.51 9.17
C ASN A 81 -2.09 1.21 8.42
N THR A 82 -3.34 0.80 8.29
CA THR A 82 -3.74 -0.42 7.58
C THR A 82 -4.95 -0.17 6.70
N MET A 83 -5.08 -0.96 5.65
CA MET A 83 -6.25 -0.99 4.79
C MET A 83 -6.52 -2.41 4.33
N SER A 84 -7.79 -2.74 4.14
CA SER A 84 -8.19 -4.05 3.66
C SER A 84 -9.48 -3.99 2.87
N GLY A 85 -9.71 -5.00 2.03
CA GLY A 85 -10.93 -5.06 1.26
C GLY A 85 -10.96 -6.19 0.23
N LYS A 86 -11.62 -5.92 -0.89
CA LYS A 86 -11.82 -6.84 -2.01
C LYS A 86 -11.32 -6.24 -3.32
N TRP A 87 -10.89 -7.11 -4.22
CA TRP A 87 -10.58 -6.77 -5.60
C TRP A 87 -11.35 -7.67 -6.57
N ASN A 88 -11.55 -7.21 -7.81
CA ASN A 88 -12.12 -8.02 -8.88
C ASN A 88 -11.57 -7.64 -10.27
N ILE A 89 -11.70 -8.58 -11.20
CA ILE A 89 -11.50 -8.41 -12.64
C ILE A 89 -12.79 -8.87 -13.33
N GLY A 90 -13.68 -7.91 -13.60
CA GLY A 90 -15.00 -8.20 -14.13
C GLY A 90 -15.77 -9.18 -13.21
N ARG A 91 -16.32 -10.25 -13.79
CA ARG A 91 -17.06 -11.30 -13.06
C ARG A 91 -16.24 -12.57 -12.81
N ARG A 92 -15.01 -12.63 -13.29
CA ARG A 92 -14.26 -13.89 -13.41
C ARG A 92 -13.32 -14.13 -12.25
N TYR A 93 -12.60 -13.10 -11.83
CA TYR A 93 -11.61 -13.20 -10.75
C TYR A 93 -11.93 -12.18 -9.68
N SER A 94 -11.76 -12.59 -8.43
CA SER A 94 -11.93 -11.73 -7.27
C SER A 94 -11.18 -12.29 -6.07
N GLY A 95 -10.96 -11.44 -5.08
CA GLY A 95 -10.25 -11.85 -3.89
C GLY A 95 -10.24 -10.81 -2.80
N SER A 96 -9.64 -11.15 -1.66
CA SER A 96 -9.31 -10.18 -0.62
C SER A 96 -7.95 -9.54 -0.87
N TRP A 97 -7.74 -8.40 -0.24
CA TRP A 97 -6.42 -7.78 -0.13
C TRP A 97 -6.31 -7.04 1.21
N GLU A 98 -5.08 -6.86 1.63
CA GLU A 98 -4.70 -6.00 2.75
C GLU A 98 -3.39 -5.30 2.44
N ALA A 99 -3.17 -4.16 3.09
CA ALA A 99 -1.92 -3.45 3.06
C ALA A 99 -1.70 -2.69 4.37
N HIS A 100 -0.44 -2.53 4.74
CA HIS A 100 0.00 -1.75 5.88
C HIS A 100 1.03 -0.72 5.43
N ARG A 101 1.06 0.41 6.13
CA ARG A 101 1.98 1.49 5.85
C ARG A 101 3.39 0.96 6.05
N ASN A 102 4.26 1.20 5.08
CA ASN A 102 5.67 0.89 5.22
C ASN A 102 6.31 2.01 6.03
N ASP A 103 6.25 1.90 7.35
CA ASP A 103 6.85 2.85 8.29
C ASP A 103 8.39 2.75 8.32
N ASN A 104 9.02 2.27 7.24
CA ASN A 104 10.42 2.53 6.95
C ASN A 104 10.63 4.02 6.65
N ASP A 105 10.31 4.86 7.63
CA ASP A 105 11.09 6.06 7.86
C ASP A 105 12.47 5.59 8.32
N LEU A 106 13.29 5.22 7.34
CA LEU A 106 14.67 4.81 7.53
C LEU A 106 15.41 5.87 8.35
N MET A 107 15.02 7.13 8.24
CA MET A 107 15.60 8.23 9.00
C MET A 107 15.12 8.22 10.46
N ALA A 108 13.83 8.03 10.74
CA ALA A 108 13.34 7.90 12.12
C ALA A 108 13.94 6.68 12.82
N SER A 109 14.01 5.54 12.12
CA SER A 109 14.62 4.31 12.66
C SER A 109 16.14 4.41 12.83
N LEU A 110 16.84 5.08 11.91
CA LEU A 110 18.26 5.42 12.05
C LEU A 110 18.49 6.36 13.24
N GLN A 111 17.67 7.39 13.39
CA GLN A 111 17.78 8.38 14.47
C GLN A 111 17.48 7.76 15.85
N ALA A 112 16.50 6.86 15.94
CA ALA A 112 16.22 6.08 17.13
C ALA A 112 17.40 5.15 17.51
N ARG A 113 18.06 4.53 16.51
CA ARG A 113 19.26 3.71 16.73
C ARG A 113 20.46 4.54 17.16
N LEU A 114 20.71 5.68 16.52
CA LEU A 114 21.79 6.62 16.87
C LEU A 114 21.62 7.17 18.30
N THR A 115 20.38 7.49 18.70
CA THR A 115 20.09 7.96 20.06
C THR A 115 20.28 6.86 21.10
N LYS A 116 19.95 5.60 20.75
CA LYS A 116 20.12 4.43 21.63
C LYS A 116 21.59 4.00 21.78
N SER A 117 22.47 4.35 20.82
CA SER A 117 23.86 3.92 20.79
C SER A 117 24.87 4.94 21.34
N ILE A 118 24.44 5.99 22.04
CA ILE A 118 25.37 6.83 22.82
C ILE A 118 25.46 6.23 24.24
N PRO A 119 26.46 5.38 24.56
CA PRO A 119 26.83 5.23 25.95
C PRO A 119 27.37 6.59 26.40
N VAL A 120 26.69 7.20 27.38
CA VAL A 120 27.32 8.22 28.21
C VAL A 120 28.60 7.59 28.73
N GLY A 121 29.74 8.06 28.23
CA GLY A 121 31.04 7.68 28.75
C GLY A 121 31.02 7.89 30.26
N ALA A 122 31.13 6.79 31.00
CA ALA A 122 31.38 6.85 32.42
C ALA A 122 32.84 7.25 32.59
N ASP A 123 33.09 8.57 32.62
CA ASP A 123 34.25 9.11 33.33
C ASP A 123 34.08 8.78 34.81
N ARG A 124 34.91 7.86 35.30
CA ARG A 124 35.64 7.94 36.58
C ARG A 124 36.46 6.68 36.85
#